data_AF-A0A7S2EQA6-F1
#
_entry.id   AF-A0A7S2EQA6-F1
#
_cell.length_a   1.000
_cell.length_b   1.000
_cell.length_c   1.000
_cell.angle_alpha   90.00
_cell.angle_beta   90.00
_cell.angle_gamma   90.00
#
_symmetry.space_group_name_H-M   'P 1'
#
loop_
_entity.id
_entity.type
_entity.pdbx_description
1 polymer ?
#
loop_
_entity_poly.entity_id
_entity_poly.type
_entity_poly.pdbx_seq_one_letter_code
_entity_poly.pdbx_strand_id
1 'polypeptide(L)'
;RDAAAAAGSGGGCDGILRCDFRSPEAIDRMFDLVDGVWGGDKDGGGAGGIDALVNNAGVVTKLAAEDDDSAMSAWHETMAVNLHAPLRLSRLAYDRMRRGKG
;
A
#
# COMPACT_ATOMS: atom_id res chain seq x y z
N ARG A 1 -20.33 3.17 -10.10
CA ARG A 1 -21.42 2.61 -10.93
C ARG A 1 -20.80 1.58 -11.85
N ASP A 2 -21.29 0.35 -11.68
CA ASP A 2 -21.30 -0.85 -12.53
C ASP A 2 -19.98 -1.40 -13.09
N ALA A 3 -19.39 -2.35 -12.34
CA ALA A 3 -18.58 -3.43 -12.89
C ALA A 3 -19.43 -4.71 -12.84
N ALA A 4 -20.05 -5.05 -13.97
CA ALA A 4 -20.78 -6.30 -14.13
C ALA A 4 -19.81 -7.48 -13.98
N ALA A 5 -20.22 -8.46 -13.17
CA ALA A 5 -19.46 -9.66 -12.86
C ALA A 5 -19.13 -10.46 -14.12
N ALA A 6 -17.83 -10.60 -14.40
CA ALA A 6 -17.32 -11.65 -15.27
C ALA A 6 -17.24 -12.94 -14.45
N ALA A 7 -18.35 -13.67 -14.37
CA ALA A 7 -18.39 -15.01 -13.80
C ALA A 7 -17.78 -16.00 -14.82
N GLY A 8 -16.48 -16.22 -14.72
CA GLY A 8 -15.77 -17.23 -15.49
C GLY A 8 -14.35 -17.39 -14.96
N SER A 9 -13.99 -18.62 -14.57
CA SER A 9 -12.71 -19.22 -14.10
C SER A 9 -11.37 -18.43 -14.11
N GLY A 10 -11.37 -17.12 -13.95
CA GLY A 10 -10.22 -16.24 -13.87
C GLY A 10 -9.95 -15.81 -12.43
N GLY A 11 -8.77 -15.25 -12.19
CA GLY A 11 -8.41 -14.68 -10.89
C GLY A 11 -9.34 -13.52 -10.52
N GLY A 12 -9.74 -13.45 -9.25
CA GLY A 12 -10.51 -12.32 -8.71
C GLY A 12 -9.64 -11.09 -8.48
N CYS A 13 -10.24 -9.91 -8.59
CA CYS A 13 -9.64 -8.65 -8.15
C CYS A 13 -10.68 -7.83 -7.36
N ASP A 14 -10.34 -7.42 -6.14
CA ASP A 14 -11.28 -6.69 -5.27
C ASP A 14 -11.22 -5.17 -5.47
N GLY A 15 -10.30 -4.68 -6.31
CA GLY A 15 -10.32 -3.30 -6.78
C GLY A 15 -8.96 -2.62 -6.84
N ILE A 16 -9.00 -1.29 -6.93
CA ILE A 16 -7.83 -0.41 -7.01
C ILE A 16 -8.00 0.68 -5.95
N LEU A 17 -7.01 0.81 -5.07
CA LEU A 17 -6.93 1.90 -4.10
C LEU A 17 -5.88 2.90 -4.54
N ARG A 18 -6.23 4.19 -4.48
CA ARG A 18 -5.27 5.28 -4.74
C ARG A 18 -4.64 5.69 -3.42
N CYS A 19 -3.31 5.71 -3.38
CA CYS A 19 -2.55 6.17 -2.23
C CYS A 19 -1.35 7.00 -2.71
N ASP A 20 -1.16 8.18 -2.11
CA ASP A 20 0.06 8.97 -2.32
C ASP A 20 1.05 8.65 -1.19
N PHE A 21 2.10 7.91 -1.52
CA PHE A 21 3.10 7.46 -0.55
C PHE A 21 3.99 8.57 0.02
N ARG A 22 3.84 9.80 -0.46
CA ARG A 22 4.48 10.98 0.15
C ARG A 22 3.73 11.45 1.41
N SER A 23 2.48 11.01 1.61
CA SER A 23 1.68 11.33 2.80
C SER A 23 1.49 10.09 3.69
N PRO A 24 2.06 10.07 4.91
CA PRO A 24 1.84 9.00 5.88
C PRO A 24 0.36 8.79 6.22
N GLU A 25 -0.43 9.87 6.27
CA GLU A 25 -1.85 9.81 6.59
C GLU A 25 -2.66 9.16 5.45
N ALA A 26 -2.21 9.31 4.19
CA ALA A 26 -2.82 8.61 3.06
C ALA A 26 -2.60 7.10 3.14
N ILE A 27 -1.42 6.67 3.61
CA ILE A 27 -1.11 5.26 3.86
C ILE A 27 -2.05 4.68 4.93
N ASP A 28 -2.25 5.40 6.02
CA ASP A 28 -3.13 4.93 7.10
C ASP A 28 -4.57 4.76 6.61
N ARG A 29 -5.11 5.77 5.92
CA ARG A 29 -6.46 5.69 5.33
C ARG A 29 -6.59 4.55 4.32
N MET A 30 -5.55 4.27 3.54
CA MET A 30 -5.56 3.14 2.60
C MET A 30 -5.70 1.82 3.36
N PHE A 31 -4.99 1.64 4.48
CA PHE A 31 -5.10 0.43 5.28
C PHE A 31 -6.43 0.30 6.01
N ASP A 32 -7.06 1.40 6.42
CA ASP A 32 -8.43 1.38 6.96
C ASP A 32 -9.42 0.85 5.92
N LEU A 33 -9.25 1.24 4.64
CA LEU A 33 -10.07 0.72 3.54
C LEU A 33 -9.79 -0.77 3.28
N VAL A 34 -8.52 -1.18 3.29
CA VAL A 34 -8.14 -2.60 3.16
C VAL A 34 -8.79 -3.42 4.26
N ASP A 35 -8.77 -2.96 5.51
CA ASP A 35 -9.43 -3.64 6.63
C ASP A 35 -10.95 -3.67 6.48
N GLY A 36 -11.55 -2.63 5.90
CA GLY A 36 -12.98 -2.64 5.60
C GLY A 36 -13.40 -3.67 4.57
N VAL A 37 -12.51 -4.03 3.63
CA VAL A 37 -12.81 -5.00 2.55
C VAL A 37 -12.38 -6.42 2.92
N TRP A 38 -11.19 -6.57 3.51
CA TRP A 38 -10.55 -7.85 3.79
C TRP A 38 -10.43 -8.16 5.28
N GLY A 39 -10.92 -7.32 6.19
CA GLY A 39 -10.67 -7.48 7.63
C GLY A 39 -11.43 -8.60 8.34
N GLY A 40 -12.47 -9.18 7.72
CA GLY A 40 -13.26 -10.33 8.21
C GLY A 40 -13.96 -10.14 9.57
N ASP A 41 -15.20 -10.64 9.70
CA ASP A 41 -15.88 -10.71 11.00
C ASP A 41 -15.17 -11.66 11.96
N LYS A 42 -15.17 -11.30 13.24
CA LYS A 42 -14.55 -12.02 14.37
C LYS A 42 -15.18 -13.40 14.66
N ASP A 43 -16.17 -13.83 13.88
CA ASP A 43 -17.04 -14.97 14.19
C ASP A 43 -16.75 -16.23 13.34
N GLY A 44 -15.47 -16.55 13.14
CA GLY A 44 -15.05 -17.95 12.90
C GLY A 44 -14.73 -18.37 11.46
N GLY A 45 -14.46 -17.42 10.56
CA GLY A 45 -14.14 -17.70 9.15
C GLY A 45 -12.77 -17.21 8.66
N GLY A 46 -11.73 -17.28 9.51
CA GLY A 46 -10.26 -17.27 9.28
C GLY A 46 -9.56 -16.80 7.98
N ALA A 47 -10.14 -16.03 7.07
CA ALA A 47 -9.53 -15.70 5.77
C ALA A 47 -9.44 -14.20 5.45
N GLY A 48 -9.52 -13.34 6.47
CA GLY A 48 -9.47 -11.89 6.28
C GLY A 48 -8.10 -11.31 6.59
N GLY A 49 -7.29 -10.98 5.57
CA GLY A 49 -6.02 -10.31 5.80
C GLY A 49 -5.13 -10.17 4.57
N ILE A 50 -3.98 -9.54 4.76
CA ILE A 50 -2.94 -9.42 3.73
C ILE A 50 -1.98 -10.60 3.91
N ASP A 51 -1.81 -11.44 2.90
CA ASP A 51 -0.80 -12.51 2.90
C ASP A 51 0.55 -12.06 2.32
N ALA A 52 0.50 -11.15 1.35
CA ALA A 52 1.66 -10.63 0.66
C ALA A 52 1.54 -9.12 0.45
N LEU A 53 2.66 -8.41 0.63
CA LEU A 53 2.82 -7.01 0.30
C LEU A 53 3.93 -6.88 -0.73
N VAL A 54 3.68 -6.15 -1.82
CA VAL A 54 4.69 -5.82 -2.83
C VAL A 54 4.96 -4.33 -2.79
N ASN A 55 6.11 -3.93 -2.25
CA ASN A 55 6.58 -2.55 -2.28
C ASN A 55 7.19 -2.24 -3.65
N ASN A 56 6.35 -1.87 -4.62
CA ASN A 56 6.78 -1.61 -5.99
C ASN A 56 6.89 -0.11 -6.35
N ALA A 57 6.33 0.79 -5.53
CA ALA A 57 6.40 2.21 -5.85
C ALA A 57 7.84 2.73 -5.73
N GLY A 58 8.25 3.52 -6.73
CA GLY A 58 9.58 4.09 -6.80
C GLY A 58 9.60 5.37 -7.62
N VAL A 59 10.32 6.37 -7.12
CA VAL A 59 10.68 7.60 -7.82
C VAL A 59 12.16 7.57 -8.16
N VAL A 60 12.49 7.88 -9.41
CA VAL A 60 13.88 8.03 -9.87
C VAL A 60 14.01 9.40 -10.51
N THR A 61 14.89 10.23 -9.97
CA THR A 61 15.18 11.58 -10.46
C THR A 61 16.57 11.63 -11.08
N LYS A 62 16.69 12.30 -12.23
CA LYS A 62 17.97 12.62 -12.87
C LYS A 62 18.31 14.08 -12.55
N LEU A 63 18.88 14.32 -11.38
CA LEU A 63 19.37 15.63 -10.97
C LEU A 63 20.83 15.51 -10.57
N ALA A 64 21.64 16.50 -10.95
CA ALA A 64 22.98 16.64 -10.42
C ALA A 64 22.86 17.12 -8.97
N ALA A 65 23.70 16.61 -8.07
CA ALA A 65 23.69 17.02 -6.66
C ALA A 65 24.01 18.51 -6.47
N GLU A 66 24.55 19.16 -7.49
CA GLU A 66 24.95 20.57 -7.51
C GLU A 66 23.77 21.54 -7.77
N ASP A 67 22.60 21.04 -8.19
CA ASP A 67 21.39 21.85 -8.46
C ASP A 67 20.59 22.10 -7.17
N ASP A 68 21.10 22.98 -6.30
CA ASP A 68 20.80 23.13 -4.86
C ASP A 68 19.31 22.98 -4.45
N ASP A 69 18.42 23.89 -4.86
CA ASP A 69 17.03 23.90 -4.37
C ASP A 69 16.18 22.74 -4.94
N SER A 70 16.42 22.37 -6.20
CA SER A 70 15.67 21.29 -6.87
C SER A 70 16.15 19.91 -6.44
N ALA A 71 17.43 19.77 -6.14
CA ALA A 71 18.04 18.54 -5.67
C ALA A 71 17.52 18.16 -4.28
N MET A 72 17.38 19.13 -3.36
CA MET A 72 16.86 18.86 -2.03
C MET A 72 15.39 18.42 -2.03
N SER A 73 14.53 19.09 -2.81
CA SER A 73 13.13 18.68 -2.93
C SER A 73 13.00 17.28 -3.54
N ALA A 74 13.74 17.00 -4.61
CA ALA A 74 13.75 15.69 -5.26
C ALA A 74 14.27 14.59 -4.32
N TRP A 75 15.31 14.88 -3.55
CA TRP A 75 15.85 13.97 -2.55
C TRP A 75 14.80 13.61 -1.49
N HIS A 76 14.09 14.60 -0.94
CA HIS A 76 13.03 14.35 0.03
C HIS A 76 11.90 13.49 -0.55
N GLU A 77 11.51 13.74 -1.80
CA GLU A 77 10.50 12.93 -2.49
C GLU A 77 10.97 11.48 -2.69
N THR A 78 12.21 11.27 -3.16
CA THR A 78 12.80 9.94 -3.30
C THR A 78 12.85 9.20 -1.97
N MET A 79 13.26 9.85 -0.89
CA MET A 79 13.33 9.23 0.44
C MET A 79 11.92 8.90 0.97
N ALA A 80 10.94 9.79 0.76
CA ALA A 80 9.56 9.55 1.16
C ALA A 80 8.98 8.30 0.47
N VAL A 81 9.11 8.20 -0.86
CA VAL A 81 8.49 7.13 -1.64
C VAL A 81 9.27 5.82 -1.58
N ASN A 82 10.60 5.85 -1.70
CA ASN A 82 11.40 4.64 -1.90
C ASN A 82 11.88 4.02 -0.58
N LEU A 83 11.89 4.79 0.52
CA LEU A 83 12.42 4.33 1.80
C LEU A 83 11.39 4.40 2.94
N HIS A 84 10.85 5.58 3.22
CA HIS A 84 9.95 5.76 4.36
C HIS A 84 8.62 5.02 4.17
N ALA A 85 8.00 5.14 2.99
CA ALA A 85 6.75 4.46 2.70
C ALA A 85 6.89 2.92 2.78
N PRO A 86 7.86 2.25 2.13
CA PRO A 86 8.05 0.80 2.26
C PRO A 86 8.22 0.31 3.69
N LEU A 87 8.97 1.06 4.53
CA LEU A 87 9.09 0.72 5.95
C LEU A 87 7.73 0.77 6.66
N ARG A 88 6.94 1.84 6.43
CA ARG A 88 5.62 2.00 7.05
C ARG A 88 4.64 0.93 6.57
N LEU A 89 4.55 0.74 5.25
CA LEU A 89 3.72 -0.28 4.60
C LEU A 89 4.03 -1.66 5.16
N SER A 90 5.31 -2.01 5.27
CA SER A 90 5.75 -3.32 5.76
C SER A 90 5.36 -3.55 7.22
N ARG A 91 5.46 -2.53 8.08
CA ARG A 91 5.02 -2.63 9.49
C ARG A 91 3.51 -2.88 9.58
N LEU A 92 2.71 -2.08 8.88
CA LEU A 92 1.25 -2.18 8.89
C LEU A 92 0.75 -3.51 8.30
N ALA A 93 1.38 -3.99 7.22
CA ALA A 93 1.05 -5.27 6.62
C ALA A 93 1.46 -6.45 7.52
N TYR A 94 2.66 -6.41 8.12
CA TYR A 94 3.15 -7.44 9.04
C TYR A 94 2.20 -7.62 10.24
N ASP A 95 1.73 -6.52 10.83
CA ASP A 95 0.79 -6.58 11.95
C ASP A 95 -0.51 -7.32 11.60
N ARG A 96 -0.97 -7.22 10.34
CA ARG A 96 -2.16 -7.91 9.82
C ARG A 96 -1.87 -9.36 9.48
N MET A 97 -0.76 -9.63 8.80
CA MET A 97 -0.27 -10.99 8.52
C MET A 97 -0.14 -11.82 9.80
N ARG A 98 0.33 -11.20 10.90
CA ARG A 98 0.45 -11.88 12.20
C ARG A 98 -0.90 -12.22 12.82
N ARG A 99 -1.92 -11.38 12.63
CA ARG A 99 -3.28 -11.61 13.16
C ARG A 99 -4.01 -12.73 12.41
N GLY A 100 -3.79 -12.87 11.10
CA GLY A 100 -4.42 -13.90 10.28
C GLY A 100 -3.84 -15.32 10.43
N LYS A 101 -2.74 -15.50 11.18
CA LYS A 101 -2.10 -16.82 11.43
C LYS A 101 -2.55 -17.47 12.75
N GLY A 102 -3.57 -16.92 13.42
CA GLY A 102 -4.11 -17.38 14.70
C GLY A 102 -5.35 -18.24 14.54
#